data_AF-A0A369BQ48-F1
#
_entry.id   AF-A0A369BQ48-F1
#
_cell.length_a   1.000
_cell.length_b   1.000
_cell.length_c   1.000
_cell.angle_alpha   90.00
_cell.angle_beta   90.00
_cell.angle_gamma   90.00
#
_symmetry.space_group_name_H-M   'P 1'
#
loop_
_entity.id
_entity.type
_entity.pdbx_description
1 polymer ?
#
loop_
_entity_poly.entity_id
_entity_poly.type
_entity_poly.pdbx_seq_one_letter_code
_entity_poly.pdbx_strand_id
1 'polypeptide(L)'
;MMFHCERAHSSESGSTNPLKIHKESDTDNPRVQQQSTKPRYPAVLEEALMKQGAKLLRSGASDEALGTALRQVLTEYHVSDQDAKVLLIRSINRLGAYPFALSLISASPTVDEEIQSIYVECLIRCGDFKKAQDILLDWKTGQSQLWEDNAEYLEQLSTIAYLGIDSNAAYSQLQMGSRSELPDLIRHAVRLGLLDVAEKLTGDGDFYYLCYYIQSLYAEGYVNKAKAKLAEIDPSFLMQTLPPYKESLYIYAEILHDKGQFSEAAAIFERLADQFPDMARARFAASSCYLHNTMNNLVGRIELYHPGEVEQTKIEKYMDDISEALQVIHSTNWHTIWSPAQSRNFPIPYSQVLQ
;
A
#
# COMPACT_ATOMS: atom_id res chain seq x y z
N MET A 1 37.04 -1.04 40.33
CA MET A 1 37.22 -0.11 39.19
C MET A 1 35.99 0.77 39.11
N MET A 2 36.09 1.97 39.68
CA MET A 2 35.06 3.00 39.68
C MET A 2 35.14 3.76 38.35
N PHE A 3 34.02 3.95 37.68
CA PHE A 3 33.91 4.89 36.56
C PHE A 3 33.27 6.19 37.04
N HIS A 4 34.04 7.27 36.94
CA HIS A 4 33.60 8.64 37.14
C HIS A 4 32.70 9.06 35.96
N CYS A 5 31.55 9.65 36.29
CA CYS A 5 30.64 10.30 35.36
C CYS A 5 30.81 11.82 35.52
N GLU A 6 31.38 12.49 34.52
CA GLU A 6 31.46 13.95 34.47
C GLU A 6 30.19 14.55 33.83
N ARG A 7 29.59 15.51 34.53
CA ARG A 7 28.50 16.38 34.08
C ARG A 7 29.10 17.58 33.34
N ALA A 8 28.62 17.85 32.14
CA ALA A 8 28.81 19.15 31.48
C ALA A 8 27.54 20.00 31.64
N HIS A 9 27.72 21.18 32.25
CA HIS A 9 26.74 22.28 32.25
C HIS A 9 26.81 23.03 30.92
N SER A 10 25.67 23.27 30.28
CA SER A 10 25.55 24.25 29.20
C SER A 10 24.62 25.37 29.63
N SER A 11 25.17 26.57 29.59
CA SER A 11 24.63 27.85 29.99
C SER A 11 23.63 28.39 28.98
N GLU A 12 22.51 28.89 29.49
CA GLU A 12 21.54 29.75 28.81
C GLU A 12 22.14 31.12 28.52
N SER A 13 21.93 31.64 27.31
CA SER A 13 21.98 33.08 27.05
C SER A 13 20.88 33.45 26.05
N GLY A 14 19.91 34.21 26.58
CA GLY A 14 18.78 34.72 25.84
C GLY A 14 19.17 35.86 24.89
N SER A 15 18.48 35.92 23.76
CA SER A 15 18.43 37.10 22.89
C SER A 15 16.98 37.32 22.45
N THR A 16 16.40 38.36 23.02
CA THR A 16 15.07 38.89 22.72
C THR A 16 15.13 39.74 21.45
N ASN A 17 14.37 39.36 20.42
CA ASN A 17 14.13 40.19 19.24
C ASN A 17 12.70 40.75 19.24
N PRO A 18 12.50 42.07 19.08
CA PRO A 18 11.17 42.66 19.04
C PRO A 18 10.52 42.56 17.65
N LEU A 19 9.28 42.04 17.63
CA LEU A 19 8.39 41.99 16.48
C LEU A 19 7.95 43.40 16.05
N LYS A 20 8.28 43.77 14.81
CA LYS A 20 7.68 44.92 14.11
C LYS A 20 6.31 44.51 13.58
N ILE A 21 5.27 45.19 14.05
CA ILE A 21 3.90 45.09 13.55
C ILE A 21 3.81 45.98 12.30
N HIS A 22 3.76 45.37 11.12
CA HIS A 22 3.32 46.05 9.90
C HIS A 22 1.79 46.00 9.82
N LYS A 23 1.17 47.18 9.75
CA LYS A 23 -0.22 47.35 9.35
C LYS A 23 -0.30 47.15 7.83
N GLU A 24 -0.91 46.06 7.39
CA GLU A 24 -1.37 45.92 6.01
C GLU A 24 -2.83 46.38 5.91
N SER A 25 -3.05 47.17 4.86
CA SER A 25 -4.29 47.80 4.47
C SER A 25 -5.21 46.82 3.77
N ASP A 26 -6.44 46.73 4.25
CA ASP A 26 -7.58 46.08 3.60
C ASP A 26 -7.81 46.65 2.19
N THR A 27 -7.65 45.80 1.18
CA THR A 27 -8.25 45.99 -0.15
C THR A 27 -9.14 44.80 -0.47
N ASP A 28 -10.44 45.06 -0.33
CA ASP A 28 -11.55 44.21 -0.77
C ASP A 28 -11.34 43.74 -2.22
N ASN A 29 -11.29 42.43 -2.43
CA ASN A 29 -11.39 41.83 -3.75
C ASN A 29 -12.36 40.64 -3.70
N PRO A 30 -13.64 40.80 -4.10
CA PRO A 30 -14.60 39.71 -4.10
C PRO A 30 -14.40 38.87 -5.37
N ARG A 31 -13.37 38.01 -5.38
CA ARG A 31 -13.32 36.87 -6.29
C ARG A 31 -14.31 35.82 -5.79
N VAL A 32 -15.48 35.81 -6.40
CA VAL A 32 -16.47 34.72 -6.31
C VAL A 32 -15.77 33.43 -6.72
N GLN A 33 -15.29 32.68 -5.74
CA GLN A 33 -14.97 31.27 -5.90
C GLN A 33 -16.29 30.55 -6.14
N GLN A 34 -16.65 30.32 -7.40
CA GLN A 34 -17.58 29.27 -7.76
C GLN A 34 -16.87 27.94 -7.45
N GLN A 35 -16.87 27.55 -6.17
CA GLN A 35 -16.55 26.20 -5.77
C GLN A 35 -17.59 25.31 -6.43
N SER A 36 -17.19 24.67 -7.53
CA SER A 36 -17.91 23.62 -8.21
C SER A 36 -18.39 22.60 -7.18
N THR A 37 -19.66 22.69 -6.80
CA THR A 37 -20.38 21.74 -5.96
C THR A 37 -20.61 20.48 -6.79
N LYS A 38 -19.53 19.76 -7.14
CA LYS A 38 -19.63 18.42 -7.72
C LYS A 38 -20.42 17.59 -6.72
N PRO A 39 -21.52 16.93 -7.13
CA PRO A 39 -22.24 16.03 -6.25
C PRO A 39 -21.29 14.89 -5.88
N ARG A 40 -20.65 15.00 -4.72
CA ARG A 40 -20.01 13.86 -4.08
C ARG A 40 -21.14 12.91 -3.76
N TYR A 41 -21.23 11.81 -4.49
CA TYR A 41 -22.07 10.70 -4.06
C TYR A 41 -21.74 10.40 -2.61
N PRO A 42 -22.73 9.96 -1.82
CA PRO A 42 -22.45 9.63 -0.44
C PRO A 42 -21.36 8.55 -0.43
N ALA A 43 -20.28 8.78 0.32
CA ALA A 43 -19.18 7.82 0.49
C ALA A 43 -19.67 6.41 0.88
N VAL A 44 -20.86 6.35 1.49
CA VAL A 44 -21.63 5.15 1.80
C VAL A 44 -21.90 4.26 0.57
N LEU A 45 -22.21 4.85 -0.59
CA LEU A 45 -22.48 4.07 -1.81
C LEU A 45 -21.20 3.46 -2.37
N GLU A 46 -20.09 4.21 -2.43
CA GLU A 46 -18.80 3.66 -2.84
C GLU A 46 -18.35 2.53 -1.90
N GLU A 47 -18.52 2.70 -0.59
CA GLU A 47 -18.23 1.66 0.39
C GLU A 47 -19.09 0.41 0.17
N ALA A 48 -20.39 0.57 -0.11
CA ALA A 48 -21.29 -0.54 -0.42
C ALA A 48 -20.84 -1.31 -1.67
N LEU A 49 -20.46 -0.59 -2.74
CA LEU A 49 -19.93 -1.19 -3.96
C LEU A 49 -18.62 -1.95 -3.70
N MET A 50 -17.69 -1.36 -2.95
CA MET A 50 -16.42 -2.00 -2.60
C MET A 50 -16.64 -3.25 -1.74
N LYS A 51 -17.56 -3.22 -0.77
CA LYS A 51 -17.90 -4.37 0.07
C LYS A 51 -18.52 -5.50 -0.74
N GLN A 52 -19.47 -5.18 -1.62
CA GLN A 52 -20.12 -6.16 -2.50
C GLN A 52 -19.12 -6.74 -3.50
N GLY A 53 -18.28 -5.90 -4.11
CA GLY A 53 -17.26 -6.34 -5.05
C GLY A 53 -16.22 -7.25 -4.41
N ALA A 54 -15.74 -6.90 -3.20
CA ALA A 54 -14.83 -7.74 -2.44
C ALA A 54 -15.44 -9.12 -2.10
N LYS A 55 -16.75 -9.16 -1.75
CA LYS A 55 -17.46 -10.42 -1.51
C LYS A 55 -17.50 -11.28 -2.76
N LEU A 56 -17.82 -10.70 -3.93
CA LEU A 56 -17.90 -11.41 -5.20
C LEU A 56 -16.54 -11.95 -5.65
N LEU A 57 -15.47 -11.17 -5.48
CA LEU A 57 -14.11 -11.61 -5.77
C LEU A 57 -13.70 -12.82 -4.91
N ARG A 58 -14.04 -12.81 -3.62
CA ARG A 58 -13.78 -13.95 -2.73
C ARG A 58 -14.54 -15.21 -3.14
N SER A 59 -15.70 -15.07 -3.80
CA SER A 59 -16.44 -16.19 -4.39
C SER A 59 -15.97 -16.61 -5.77
N GLY A 60 -14.90 -16.00 -6.31
CA GLY A 60 -14.37 -16.33 -7.64
C GLY A 60 -15.21 -15.82 -8.81
N ALA A 61 -15.99 -14.75 -8.61
CA ALA A 61 -16.76 -14.14 -9.71
C ALA A 61 -15.83 -13.61 -10.82
N SER A 62 -16.24 -13.74 -12.08
CA SER A 62 -15.55 -13.10 -13.21
C SER A 62 -15.70 -11.59 -13.16
N ASP A 63 -14.83 -10.87 -13.88
CA ASP A 63 -14.87 -9.40 -13.92
C ASP A 63 -16.18 -8.88 -14.56
N GLU A 64 -16.79 -9.60 -15.51
CA GLU A 64 -18.10 -9.27 -16.09
C GLU A 64 -19.25 -9.50 -15.12
N ALA A 65 -19.22 -10.62 -14.38
CA ALA A 65 -20.21 -10.93 -13.35
C ALA A 65 -20.16 -9.89 -12.22
N LEU A 66 -18.94 -9.50 -11.82
CA LEU A 66 -18.69 -8.40 -10.90
C LEU A 66 -19.30 -7.09 -11.42
N GLY A 67 -19.01 -6.71 -12.67
CA GLY A 67 -19.55 -5.52 -13.30
C GLY A 67 -21.08 -5.47 -13.35
N THR A 68 -21.70 -6.61 -13.69
CA THR A 68 -23.16 -6.75 -13.76
C THR A 68 -23.80 -6.58 -12.39
N ALA A 69 -23.25 -7.22 -11.36
CA ALA A 69 -23.77 -7.14 -10.00
C ALA A 69 -23.63 -5.72 -9.41
N LEU A 70 -22.49 -5.05 -9.62
CA LEU A 70 -22.31 -3.67 -9.14
C LEU A 70 -23.22 -2.68 -9.86
N ARG A 71 -23.49 -2.89 -11.16
CA ARG A 71 -24.49 -2.10 -11.90
C ARG A 71 -25.90 -2.28 -11.35
N GLN A 72 -26.27 -3.49 -10.93
CA GLN A 72 -27.56 -3.73 -10.28
C GLN A 72 -27.67 -2.92 -8.98
N VAL A 73 -26.63 -2.93 -8.14
CA VAL A 73 -26.60 -2.10 -6.92
C VAL A 73 -26.82 -0.63 -7.26
N LEU A 74 -26.10 -0.08 -8.24
CA LEU A 74 -26.29 1.32 -8.66
C LEU A 74 -27.72 1.63 -9.13
N THR A 75 -28.38 0.67 -9.77
CA THR A 75 -29.78 0.78 -10.23
C THR A 75 -30.75 0.83 -9.05
N GLU A 76 -30.52 0.03 -8.01
CA GLU A 76 -31.33 0.00 -6.78
C GLU A 76 -31.23 1.32 -6.01
N TYR A 77 -30.10 2.03 -6.10
CA TYR A 77 -29.90 3.35 -5.51
C TYR A 77 -30.38 4.51 -6.41
N HIS A 78 -31.00 4.23 -7.56
CA HIS A 78 -31.52 5.22 -8.51
C HIS A 78 -30.48 6.28 -8.94
N VAL A 79 -29.21 5.86 -9.07
CA VAL A 79 -28.13 6.72 -9.57
C VAL A 79 -28.34 7.00 -11.05
N SER A 80 -28.08 8.24 -11.52
CA SER A 80 -28.20 8.57 -12.94
C SER A 80 -27.24 7.72 -13.80
N ASP A 81 -27.58 7.45 -15.06
CA ASP A 81 -26.77 6.57 -15.91
C ASP A 81 -25.30 7.02 -16.05
N GLN A 82 -25.07 8.32 -16.21
CA GLN A 82 -23.74 8.89 -16.33
C GLN A 82 -22.94 8.73 -15.03
N ASP A 83 -23.59 9.02 -13.90
CA ASP A 83 -23.02 8.92 -12.56
C ASP A 83 -22.70 7.46 -12.19
N ALA A 84 -23.64 6.56 -12.46
CA ALA A 84 -23.52 5.13 -12.24
C ALA A 84 -22.34 4.58 -13.04
N LYS A 85 -22.15 5.03 -14.27
CA LYS A 85 -21.03 4.62 -15.10
C LYS A 85 -19.68 5.07 -14.53
N VAL A 86 -19.56 6.32 -14.09
CA VAL A 86 -18.34 6.84 -13.45
C VAL A 86 -18.01 6.05 -12.17
N LEU A 87 -19.00 5.85 -11.30
CA LEU A 87 -18.86 5.05 -10.08
C LEU A 87 -18.46 3.60 -10.38
N LEU A 88 -19.10 2.98 -11.39
CA LEU A 88 -18.79 1.61 -11.79
C LEU A 88 -17.34 1.49 -12.27
N ILE A 89 -16.86 2.40 -13.12
CA ILE A 89 -15.48 2.40 -13.61
C ILE A 89 -14.50 2.53 -12.44
N ARG A 90 -14.72 3.48 -11.52
CA ARG A 90 -13.89 3.66 -10.33
C ARG A 90 -13.86 2.41 -9.46
N SER A 91 -15.02 1.83 -9.15
CA SER A 91 -15.11 0.63 -8.31
C SER A 91 -14.41 -0.56 -8.96
N ILE A 92 -14.65 -0.82 -10.25
CA ILE A 92 -14.00 -1.93 -10.99
C ILE A 92 -12.46 -1.73 -11.02
N ASN A 93 -11.98 -0.51 -11.25
CA ASN A 93 -10.55 -0.20 -11.19
C ASN A 93 -9.96 -0.47 -9.79
N ARG A 94 -10.62 -0.01 -8.72
CA ARG A 94 -10.20 -0.23 -7.32
C ARG A 94 -10.28 -1.69 -6.88
N LEU A 95 -11.08 -2.51 -7.56
CA LEU A 95 -11.17 -3.95 -7.36
C LEU A 95 -10.14 -4.74 -8.17
N GLY A 96 -9.33 -4.07 -9.01
CA GLY A 96 -8.26 -4.68 -9.80
C GLY A 96 -8.72 -5.36 -11.09
N ALA A 97 -9.95 -5.10 -11.54
CA ALA A 97 -10.51 -5.63 -12.78
C ALA A 97 -10.22 -4.71 -13.98
N TYR A 98 -8.93 -4.41 -14.20
CA TYR A 98 -8.46 -3.38 -15.14
C TYR A 98 -8.89 -3.61 -16.61
N PRO A 99 -8.83 -4.83 -17.18
CA PRO A 99 -9.30 -5.04 -18.55
C PRO A 99 -10.79 -4.73 -18.73
N PHE A 100 -11.60 -5.07 -17.73
CA PHE A 100 -13.02 -4.78 -17.76
C PHE A 100 -13.29 -3.27 -17.61
N ALA A 101 -12.59 -2.58 -16.70
CA ALA A 101 -12.64 -1.11 -16.61
C ALA A 101 -12.26 -0.44 -17.95
N LEU A 102 -11.20 -0.92 -18.60
CA LEU A 102 -10.76 -0.44 -19.90
C LEU A 102 -11.85 -0.59 -20.98
N SER A 103 -12.55 -1.73 -20.99
CA SER A 103 -13.65 -1.98 -21.92
C SER A 103 -14.83 -1.01 -21.72
N LEU A 104 -15.17 -0.71 -20.46
CA LEU A 104 -16.25 0.21 -20.10
C LEU A 104 -15.93 1.65 -20.53
N ILE A 105 -14.68 2.08 -20.34
CA ILE A 105 -14.23 3.42 -20.74
C ILE A 105 -14.20 3.53 -22.27
N SER A 106 -13.65 2.53 -22.95
CA SER A 106 -13.50 2.54 -24.41
C SER A 106 -14.85 2.54 -25.15
N ALA A 107 -15.86 1.85 -24.60
CA ALA A 107 -17.20 1.81 -25.18
C ALA A 107 -17.92 3.17 -25.15
N SER A 108 -17.54 4.05 -24.22
CA SER A 108 -18.13 5.38 -24.11
C SER A 108 -17.12 6.30 -23.42
N PRO A 109 -16.27 7.00 -24.19
CA PRO A 109 -15.33 7.96 -23.64
C PRO A 109 -16.07 9.05 -22.84
N THR A 110 -15.47 9.50 -21.75
CA THR A 110 -15.99 10.60 -20.93
C THR A 110 -14.97 11.73 -20.89
N VAL A 111 -15.46 12.96 -20.66
CA VAL A 111 -14.64 14.17 -20.48
C VAL A 111 -14.17 14.30 -19.02
N ASP A 112 -14.65 13.43 -18.11
CA ASP A 112 -14.21 13.46 -16.72
C ASP A 112 -12.72 13.10 -16.61
N GLU A 113 -11.95 14.07 -16.12
CA GLU A 113 -10.48 14.01 -16.01
C GLU A 113 -9.98 12.84 -15.17
N GLU A 114 -10.69 12.47 -14.10
CA GLU A 114 -10.29 11.35 -13.25
C GLU A 114 -10.43 10.01 -14.01
N ILE A 115 -11.51 9.86 -14.78
CA ILE A 115 -11.71 8.67 -15.62
C ILE A 115 -10.68 8.62 -16.74
N GLN A 116 -10.23 9.77 -17.26
CA GLN A 116 -9.14 9.82 -18.23
C GLN A 116 -7.81 9.33 -17.62
N SER A 117 -7.48 9.72 -16.39
CA SER A 117 -6.31 9.17 -15.68
C SER A 117 -6.42 7.66 -15.46
N ILE A 118 -7.59 7.17 -15.02
CA ILE A 118 -7.85 5.72 -14.88
C ILE A 118 -7.72 4.99 -16.22
N TYR A 119 -8.14 5.60 -17.33
CA TYR A 119 -8.02 5.02 -18.66
C TYR A 119 -6.57 4.77 -19.04
N VAL A 120 -5.69 5.75 -18.82
CA VAL A 120 -4.25 5.63 -19.09
C VAL A 120 -3.63 4.56 -18.19
N GLU A 121 -3.95 4.55 -16.88
CA GLU A 121 -3.48 3.48 -15.98
C GLU A 121 -3.91 2.09 -16.49
N CYS A 122 -5.17 1.95 -16.92
CA CYS A 122 -5.69 0.68 -17.44
C CYS A 122 -5.00 0.27 -18.75
N LEU A 123 -4.70 1.21 -19.66
CA LEU A 123 -3.94 0.93 -20.86
C LEU A 123 -2.55 0.39 -20.51
N ILE A 124 -1.84 1.05 -19.59
CA ILE A 124 -0.50 0.62 -19.15
C ILE A 124 -0.57 -0.78 -18.51
N ARG A 125 -1.51 -1.01 -17.58
CA ARG A 125 -1.70 -2.31 -16.93
C ARG A 125 -2.05 -3.44 -17.90
N CYS A 126 -2.76 -3.12 -18.99
CA CYS A 126 -3.13 -4.08 -20.03
C CYS A 126 -2.07 -4.23 -21.12
N GLY A 127 -0.92 -3.54 -21.00
CA GLY A 127 0.21 -3.63 -21.94
C GLY A 127 0.08 -2.77 -23.20
N ASP A 128 -0.93 -1.91 -23.31
CA ASP A 128 -1.09 -0.98 -24.44
C ASP A 128 -0.29 0.32 -24.21
N PHE A 129 1.02 0.15 -24.00
CA PHE A 129 1.94 1.22 -23.61
C PHE A 129 2.03 2.32 -24.67
N LYS A 130 2.01 1.94 -25.96
CA LYS A 130 2.13 2.90 -27.06
C LYS A 130 0.95 3.86 -27.09
N LYS A 131 -0.28 3.34 -26.95
CA LYS A 131 -1.47 4.17 -26.91
C LYS A 131 -1.52 5.05 -25.68
N ALA A 132 -1.14 4.52 -24.52
CA ALA A 132 -1.02 5.31 -23.29
C ALA A 132 -0.03 6.48 -23.47
N GLN A 133 1.13 6.21 -24.06
CA GLN A 133 2.16 7.22 -24.31
C GLN A 133 1.69 8.31 -25.27
N ASP A 134 1.01 7.93 -26.36
CA ASP A 134 0.53 8.89 -27.35
C ASP A 134 -0.52 9.84 -26.73
N ILE A 135 -1.40 9.33 -25.86
CA ILE A 135 -2.38 10.16 -25.12
C ILE A 135 -1.68 11.13 -24.14
N LEU A 136 -0.70 10.63 -23.37
CA LEU A 136 0.02 11.46 -22.40
C LEU A 136 0.81 12.58 -23.09
N LEU A 137 1.42 12.30 -24.24
CA LEU A 137 2.11 13.32 -25.04
C LEU A 137 1.13 14.34 -25.62
N ASP A 138 -0.03 13.91 -26.10
CA ASP A 138 -1.09 14.82 -26.56
C ASP A 138 -1.52 15.77 -25.44
N TRP A 139 -1.79 15.26 -24.23
CA TRP A 139 -2.15 16.10 -23.07
C TRP A 139 -1.06 17.08 -22.67
N LYS A 140 0.21 16.63 -22.68
CA LYS A 140 1.37 17.47 -22.36
C LYS A 140 1.53 18.62 -23.36
N THR A 141 1.33 18.35 -24.65
CA THR A 141 1.46 19.37 -25.71
C THR A 141 0.25 20.28 -25.83
N GLY A 142 -0.95 19.75 -25.58
CA GLY A 142 -2.22 20.46 -25.68
C GLY A 142 -2.54 21.37 -24.50
N GLN A 143 -1.67 21.47 -23.49
CA GLN A 143 -1.88 22.25 -22.26
C GLN A 143 -3.21 21.86 -21.58
N SER A 144 -3.45 20.56 -21.43
CA SER A 144 -4.64 20.08 -20.73
C SER A 144 -4.61 20.53 -19.26
N GLN A 145 -5.74 21.02 -18.73
CA GLN A 145 -5.86 21.37 -17.30
C GLN A 145 -5.49 20.20 -16.39
N LEU A 146 -5.89 18.99 -16.78
CA LEU A 146 -5.53 17.75 -16.10
C LEU A 146 -4.02 17.59 -15.94
N TRP A 147 -3.25 18.02 -16.96
CA TRP A 147 -1.79 17.99 -16.93
C TRP A 147 -1.23 19.01 -15.95
N GLU A 148 -1.73 20.24 -15.94
CA GLU A 148 -1.26 21.27 -15.01
C GLU A 148 -1.47 20.85 -13.54
N ASP A 149 -2.63 20.26 -13.25
CA ASP A 149 -3.00 19.86 -11.90
C ASP A 149 -2.24 18.61 -11.41
N ASN A 150 -1.74 17.76 -12.33
CA ASN A 150 -1.16 16.45 -12.01
C ASN A 150 0.17 16.17 -12.74
N ALA A 151 0.91 17.21 -13.12
CA ALA A 151 2.05 17.11 -14.04
C ALA A 151 3.08 16.06 -13.62
N GLU A 152 3.43 16.03 -12.33
CA GLU A 152 4.42 15.08 -11.79
C GLU A 152 3.98 13.63 -11.97
N TYR A 153 2.74 13.31 -11.57
CA TYR A 153 2.20 11.96 -11.68
C TYR A 153 2.03 11.52 -13.15
N LEU A 154 1.56 12.41 -14.03
CA LEU A 154 1.42 12.10 -15.46
C LEU A 154 2.78 11.97 -16.16
N GLU A 155 3.79 12.73 -15.74
CA GLU A 155 5.16 12.57 -16.24
C GLU A 155 5.75 11.22 -15.80
N GLN A 156 5.47 10.79 -14.57
CA GLN A 156 5.83 9.45 -14.10
C GLN A 156 5.13 8.35 -14.91
N LEU A 157 3.82 8.48 -15.18
CA LEU A 157 3.10 7.54 -16.04
C LEU A 157 3.67 7.51 -17.47
N SER A 158 4.01 8.68 -18.03
CA SER A 158 4.62 8.82 -19.36
C SER A 158 5.99 8.13 -19.39
N THR A 159 6.81 8.35 -18.36
CA THR A 159 8.09 7.68 -18.23
C THR A 159 7.89 6.17 -18.18
N ILE A 160 6.98 5.66 -17.35
CA ILE A 160 6.73 4.23 -17.22
C ILE A 160 6.17 3.61 -18.51
N ALA A 161 5.24 4.28 -19.18
CA ALA A 161 4.70 3.82 -20.47
C ALA A 161 5.82 3.75 -21.53
N TYR A 162 6.67 4.77 -21.61
CA TYR A 162 7.84 4.75 -22.49
C TYR A 162 8.79 3.59 -22.19
N LEU A 163 9.10 3.33 -20.91
CA LEU A 163 9.92 2.19 -20.49
C LEU A 163 9.28 0.83 -20.79
N GLY A 164 7.94 0.77 -20.81
CA GLY A 164 7.19 -0.41 -21.26
C GLY A 164 7.32 -0.67 -22.77
N ILE A 165 7.49 0.38 -23.59
CA ILE A 165 7.72 0.27 -25.04
C ILE A 165 9.16 -0.16 -25.32
N ASP A 166 10.14 0.53 -24.73
CA ASP A 166 11.55 0.25 -24.89
C ASP A 166 12.22 -0.01 -23.54
N SER A 167 12.18 -1.28 -23.16
CA SER A 167 12.75 -1.71 -21.88
C SER A 167 14.28 -1.68 -21.83
N ASN A 168 14.97 -1.39 -22.94
CA ASN A 168 16.43 -1.18 -22.99
C ASN A 168 16.78 0.30 -22.85
N ALA A 169 15.88 1.22 -23.22
CA ALA A 169 16.07 2.66 -23.05
C ALA A 169 16.11 3.10 -21.58
N ALA A 170 15.65 2.25 -20.65
CA ALA A 170 15.63 2.50 -19.22
C ALA A 170 16.97 3.02 -18.69
N TYR A 171 18.07 2.32 -18.97
CA TYR A 171 19.37 2.67 -18.40
C TYR A 171 19.90 4.03 -18.86
N SER A 172 19.66 4.42 -20.12
CA SER A 172 20.19 5.68 -20.65
C SER A 172 19.40 6.90 -20.18
N GLN A 173 18.08 6.79 -20.02
CA GLN A 173 17.27 7.90 -19.52
C GLN A 173 17.39 8.08 -18.01
N LEU A 174 17.52 6.98 -17.25
CA LEU A 174 17.71 7.04 -15.80
C LEU A 174 19.02 7.69 -15.38
N GLN A 175 20.05 7.66 -16.24
CA GLN A 175 21.29 8.42 -16.00
C GLN A 175 21.11 9.94 -16.14
N MET A 176 20.04 10.41 -16.78
CA MET A 176 19.74 11.83 -16.95
C MET A 176 18.73 12.38 -15.94
N GLY A 177 17.89 11.52 -15.35
CA GLY A 177 16.93 11.90 -14.31
C GLY A 177 17.57 12.13 -12.94
N SER A 178 16.87 12.84 -12.05
CA SER A 178 17.31 12.96 -10.66
C SER A 178 17.15 11.61 -9.97
N ARG A 179 18.25 11.08 -9.39
CA ARG A 179 18.22 9.84 -8.60
C ARG A 179 17.16 9.84 -7.49
N SER A 180 16.71 11.02 -7.06
CA SER A 180 15.64 11.18 -6.06
C SER A 180 14.27 10.69 -6.51
N GLU A 181 14.00 10.62 -7.82
CA GLU A 181 12.67 10.24 -8.38
C GLU A 181 12.53 8.72 -8.57
N LEU A 182 13.66 8.00 -8.52
CA LEU A 182 13.69 6.57 -8.80
C LEU A 182 12.81 5.73 -7.86
N PRO A 183 12.75 5.99 -6.54
CA PRO A 183 11.82 5.30 -5.65
C PRO A 183 10.35 5.44 -6.05
N ASP A 184 9.95 6.62 -6.54
CA ASP A 184 8.57 6.86 -6.99
C ASP A 184 8.27 6.12 -8.29
N LEU A 185 9.21 6.11 -9.24
CA LEU A 185 9.07 5.33 -10.47
C LEU A 185 8.98 3.82 -10.19
N ILE A 186 9.83 3.29 -9.30
CA ILE A 186 9.77 1.88 -8.87
C ILE A 186 8.39 1.57 -8.29
N ARG A 187 7.91 2.40 -7.35
CA ARG A 187 6.62 2.23 -6.70
C ARG A 187 5.47 2.23 -7.70
N HIS A 188 5.45 3.20 -8.63
CA HIS A 188 4.41 3.30 -9.64
C HIS A 188 4.48 2.14 -10.65
N ALA A 189 5.67 1.72 -11.07
CA ALA A 189 5.83 0.57 -11.95
C ALA A 189 5.27 -0.72 -11.30
N VAL A 190 5.57 -0.96 -10.01
CA VAL A 190 5.00 -2.09 -9.26
C VAL A 190 3.49 -1.97 -9.12
N ARG A 191 2.99 -0.78 -8.73
CA ARG A 191 1.55 -0.51 -8.64
C ARG A 191 0.86 -0.88 -9.94
N LEU A 192 1.40 -0.47 -11.09
CA LEU A 192 0.89 -0.78 -12.43
C LEU A 192 1.13 -2.23 -12.89
N GLY A 193 1.76 -3.08 -12.07
CA GLY A 193 2.03 -4.49 -12.38
C GLY A 193 3.16 -4.71 -13.39
N LEU A 194 3.96 -3.67 -13.67
CA LEU A 194 5.10 -3.75 -14.59
C LEU A 194 6.37 -4.16 -13.84
N LEU A 195 6.36 -5.39 -13.35
CA LEU A 195 7.38 -5.88 -12.44
C LEU A 195 8.78 -5.94 -13.09
N ASP A 196 8.85 -6.26 -14.38
CA ASP A 196 10.11 -6.27 -15.12
C ASP A 196 10.71 -4.86 -15.26
N VAL A 197 9.85 -3.83 -15.42
CA VAL A 197 10.28 -2.43 -15.46
C VAL A 197 10.76 -2.01 -14.08
N ALA A 198 10.02 -2.32 -13.02
CA ALA A 198 10.40 -2.00 -11.64
C ALA A 198 11.74 -2.67 -11.23
N GLU A 199 11.96 -3.93 -11.63
CA GLU A 199 13.21 -4.64 -11.37
C GLU A 199 14.38 -3.99 -12.12
N LYS A 200 14.21 -3.61 -13.38
CA LYS A 200 15.24 -2.85 -14.13
C LYS A 200 15.53 -1.48 -13.52
N LEU A 201 14.50 -0.78 -13.05
CA LEU A 201 14.64 0.52 -12.37
C LEU A 201 15.45 0.39 -11.08
N THR A 202 15.38 -0.75 -10.40
CA THR A 202 16.17 -1.02 -9.19
C THR A 202 17.67 -1.06 -9.49
N GLY A 203 18.04 -1.52 -10.68
CA GLY A 203 19.42 -1.68 -11.12
C GLY A 203 20.16 -2.80 -10.38
N ASP A 204 21.41 -3.04 -10.79
CA ASP A 204 22.24 -4.07 -10.16
C ASP A 204 22.96 -3.51 -8.92
N GLY A 205 22.66 -4.08 -7.76
CA GLY A 205 23.50 -3.96 -6.56
C GLY A 205 23.27 -2.74 -5.65
N ASP A 206 22.26 -1.90 -5.90
CA ASP A 206 21.87 -0.87 -4.95
C ASP A 206 20.80 -1.38 -3.97
N PHE A 207 21.25 -1.76 -2.78
CA PHE A 207 20.39 -2.25 -1.70
C PHE A 207 19.30 -1.26 -1.28
N TYR A 208 19.55 0.04 -1.45
CA TYR A 208 18.57 1.08 -1.12
C TYR A 208 17.35 0.94 -2.04
N TYR A 209 17.55 0.90 -3.36
CA TYR A 209 16.44 0.73 -4.31
C TYR A 209 15.80 -0.65 -4.22
N LEU A 210 16.59 -1.70 -3.93
CA LEU A 210 16.04 -3.04 -3.74
C LEU A 210 15.04 -3.08 -2.58
N CYS A 211 15.30 -2.37 -1.49
CA CYS A 211 14.36 -2.27 -0.37
C CYS A 211 13.07 -1.53 -0.75
N TYR A 212 13.16 -0.45 -1.54
CA TYR A 212 11.97 0.21 -2.09
C TYR A 212 11.17 -0.71 -3.00
N TYR A 213 11.85 -1.50 -3.82
CA TYR A 213 11.20 -2.48 -4.69
C TYR A 213 10.47 -3.55 -3.88
N ILE A 214 11.11 -4.12 -2.85
CA ILE A 214 10.49 -5.09 -1.93
C ILE A 214 9.27 -4.49 -1.24
N GLN A 215 9.37 -3.27 -0.72
CA GLN A 215 8.26 -2.59 -0.06
C GLN A 215 7.10 -2.36 -1.02
N SER A 216 7.40 -1.94 -2.25
CA SER A 216 6.38 -1.73 -3.28
C SER A 216 5.72 -3.05 -3.68
N LEU A 217 6.50 -4.13 -3.85
CA LEU A 217 5.99 -5.47 -4.14
C LEU A 217 5.05 -5.95 -3.02
N TYR A 218 5.49 -5.82 -1.78
CA TYR A 218 4.70 -6.21 -0.63
C TYR A 218 3.43 -5.36 -0.55
N ALA A 219 3.53 -4.03 -0.60
CA ALA A 219 2.39 -3.11 -0.54
C ALA A 219 1.37 -3.36 -1.65
N GLU A 220 1.77 -3.84 -2.82
CA GLU A 220 0.86 -4.15 -3.93
C GLU A 220 0.36 -5.62 -3.92
N GLY A 221 0.66 -6.40 -2.87
CA GLY A 221 0.17 -7.77 -2.71
C GLY A 221 0.99 -8.83 -3.46
N TYR A 222 2.12 -8.47 -4.08
CA TYR A 222 3.06 -9.42 -4.70
C TYR A 222 3.95 -10.11 -3.64
N VAL A 223 3.32 -10.67 -2.61
CA VAL A 223 3.97 -11.18 -1.38
C VAL A 223 5.03 -12.25 -1.69
N ASN A 224 4.78 -13.15 -2.65
CA ASN A 224 5.76 -14.18 -3.02
C ASN A 224 7.03 -13.60 -3.67
N LYS A 225 6.87 -12.56 -4.49
CA LYS A 225 8.00 -11.89 -5.13
C LYS A 225 8.79 -11.07 -4.10
N ALA A 226 8.09 -10.37 -3.21
CA ALA A 226 8.72 -9.69 -2.07
C ALA A 226 9.50 -10.68 -1.19
N LYS A 227 8.92 -11.84 -0.87
CA LYS A 227 9.58 -12.95 -0.15
C LYS A 227 10.85 -13.43 -0.87
N ALA A 228 10.77 -13.67 -2.17
CA ALA A 228 11.92 -14.12 -2.96
C ALA A 228 13.05 -13.07 -2.93
N LYS A 229 12.73 -11.79 -3.13
CA LYS A 229 13.72 -10.70 -3.07
C LYS A 229 14.29 -10.48 -1.68
N LEU A 230 13.49 -10.61 -0.63
CA LEU A 230 14.00 -10.57 0.75
C LEU A 230 15.00 -11.70 1.04
N ALA A 231 14.79 -12.89 0.48
CA ALA A 231 15.72 -14.02 0.64
C ALA A 231 17.08 -13.81 -0.06
N GLU A 232 17.16 -12.87 -1.02
CA GLU A 232 18.42 -12.47 -1.66
C GLU A 232 19.25 -11.53 -0.76
N ILE A 233 18.63 -10.93 0.26
CA ILE A 233 19.29 -9.99 1.18
C ILE A 233 19.75 -10.76 2.43
N ASP A 234 21.03 -10.61 2.78
CA ASP A 234 21.51 -11.10 4.08
C ASP A 234 20.81 -10.31 5.21
N PRO A 235 20.10 -10.99 6.14
CA PRO A 235 19.35 -10.34 7.20
C PRO A 235 20.15 -9.34 8.04
N SER A 236 21.49 -9.50 8.13
CA SER A 236 22.35 -8.56 8.84
C SER A 236 22.36 -7.15 8.22
N PHE A 237 22.13 -7.02 6.91
CA PHE A 237 22.01 -5.72 6.24
C PHE A 237 20.70 -5.01 6.57
N LEU A 238 19.61 -5.76 6.73
CA LEU A 238 18.31 -5.20 7.12
C LEU A 238 18.32 -4.61 8.53
N MET A 239 19.32 -4.98 9.35
CA MET A 239 19.48 -4.48 10.71
C MET A 239 20.13 -3.09 10.79
N GLN A 240 20.43 -2.44 9.66
CA GLN A 240 20.91 -1.07 9.63
C GLN A 240 19.77 -0.07 9.93
N THR A 241 20.08 1.02 10.63
CA THR A 241 19.08 1.97 11.16
C THR A 241 18.57 3.00 10.15
N LEU A 242 19.01 2.95 8.89
CA LEU A 242 18.65 3.95 7.88
C LEU A 242 17.37 3.55 7.12
N PRO A 243 16.49 4.50 6.75
CA PRO A 243 15.50 4.24 5.71
C PRO A 243 16.21 3.86 4.40
N PRO A 244 15.64 2.93 3.61
CA PRO A 244 14.34 2.26 3.75
C PRO A 244 14.38 0.92 4.53
N TYR A 245 15.49 0.54 5.15
CA TYR A 245 15.71 -0.82 5.68
C TYR A 245 14.69 -1.24 6.74
N LYS A 246 14.24 -0.33 7.61
CA LYS A 246 13.30 -0.64 8.70
C LYS A 246 11.97 -1.22 8.21
N GLU A 247 11.45 -0.73 7.08
CA GLU A 247 10.17 -1.18 6.52
C GLU A 247 10.32 -2.57 5.90
N SER A 248 11.43 -2.81 5.20
CA SER A 248 11.78 -4.15 4.69
C SER A 248 11.98 -5.17 5.82
N LEU A 249 12.59 -4.76 6.93
CA LEU A 249 12.76 -5.58 8.12
C LEU A 249 11.41 -5.89 8.80
N TYR A 250 10.50 -4.92 8.86
CA TYR A 250 9.14 -5.12 9.34
C TYR A 250 8.40 -6.15 8.48
N ILE A 251 8.45 -6.01 7.16
CA ILE A 251 7.85 -6.95 6.21
C ILE A 251 8.43 -8.36 6.40
N TYR A 252 9.75 -8.48 6.58
CA TYR A 252 10.39 -9.77 6.84
C TYR A 252 9.86 -10.42 8.13
N ALA A 253 9.73 -9.66 9.22
CA ALA A 253 9.18 -10.16 10.49
C ALA A 253 7.70 -10.56 10.37
N GLU A 254 6.90 -9.81 9.62
CA GLU A 254 5.49 -10.14 9.35
C GLU A 254 5.37 -11.44 8.55
N ILE A 255 6.24 -11.63 7.54
CA ILE A 255 6.33 -12.89 6.77
C ILE A 255 6.70 -14.08 7.67
N LEU A 256 7.59 -13.89 8.66
CA LEU A 256 7.94 -14.93 9.63
C LEU A 256 6.76 -15.24 10.56
N HIS A 257 6.02 -14.22 11.00
CA HIS A 257 4.79 -14.39 11.77
C HIS A 257 3.76 -15.22 11.01
N ASP A 258 3.48 -14.89 9.74
CA ASP A 258 2.55 -15.63 8.87
C ASP A 258 2.95 -17.11 8.68
N LYS A 259 4.24 -17.42 8.78
CA LYS A 259 4.77 -18.80 8.69
C LYS A 259 4.72 -19.55 10.02
N GLY A 260 4.24 -18.93 11.09
CA GLY A 260 4.25 -19.50 12.45
C GLY A 260 5.63 -19.47 13.13
N GLN A 261 6.60 -18.75 12.58
CA GLN A 261 7.95 -18.60 13.15
C GLN A 261 7.99 -17.46 14.20
N PHE A 262 7.08 -17.52 15.17
CA PHE A 262 6.79 -16.41 16.08
C PHE A 262 7.99 -15.96 16.92
N SER A 263 8.86 -16.87 17.36
CA SER A 263 10.05 -16.51 18.15
C SER A 263 11.05 -15.65 17.38
N GLU A 264 11.29 -15.96 16.11
CA GLU A 264 12.20 -15.18 15.25
C GLU A 264 11.57 -13.82 14.92
N ALA A 265 10.28 -13.82 14.57
CA ALA A 265 9.52 -12.60 14.31
C ALA A 265 9.50 -11.66 15.53
N ALA A 266 9.27 -12.19 16.74
CA ALA A 266 9.25 -11.41 17.99
C ALA A 266 10.55 -10.65 18.21
N ALA A 267 11.70 -11.33 18.07
CA ALA A 267 13.02 -10.71 18.27
C ALA A 267 13.29 -9.54 17.30
N ILE A 268 12.79 -9.64 16.07
CA ILE A 268 12.91 -8.57 15.08
C ILE A 268 11.98 -7.40 15.43
N PHE A 269 10.73 -7.69 15.79
CA PHE A 269 9.76 -6.67 16.17
C PHE A 269 10.15 -5.90 17.44
N GLU A 270 10.71 -6.59 18.45
CA GLU A 270 11.24 -5.93 19.65
C GLU A 270 12.38 -4.98 19.30
N ARG A 271 13.33 -5.43 18.48
CA ARG A 271 14.42 -4.59 18.02
C ARG A 271 13.91 -3.36 17.26
N LEU A 272 12.93 -3.54 16.38
CA LEU A 272 12.28 -2.43 15.69
C LEU A 272 11.61 -1.47 16.68
N ALA A 273 10.94 -1.97 17.70
CA ALA A 273 10.31 -1.14 18.74
C ALA A 273 11.32 -0.38 19.61
N ASP A 274 12.48 -0.99 19.91
CA ASP A 274 13.57 -0.37 20.66
C ASP A 274 14.26 0.73 19.86
N GLN A 275 14.53 0.47 18.57
CA GLN A 275 15.20 1.42 17.67
C GLN A 275 14.28 2.55 17.21
N PHE A 276 12.99 2.25 17.03
CA PHE A 276 11.98 3.18 16.54
C PHE A 276 10.78 3.22 17.52
N PRO A 277 10.90 3.93 18.65
CA PRO A 277 9.84 3.98 19.67
C PRO A 277 8.51 4.57 19.17
N ASP A 278 8.51 5.26 18.04
CA ASP A 278 7.32 5.77 17.34
C ASP A 278 6.55 4.67 16.58
N MET A 279 7.18 3.53 16.26
CA MET A 279 6.57 2.41 15.53
C MET A 279 5.71 1.52 16.45
N ALA A 280 4.56 2.04 16.90
CA ALA A 280 3.65 1.32 17.79
C ALA A 280 3.24 -0.06 17.26
N ARG A 281 3.06 -0.21 15.94
CA ARG A 281 2.73 -1.51 15.30
C ARG A 281 3.77 -2.60 15.54
N ALA A 282 5.05 -2.26 15.72
CA ALA A 282 6.09 -3.25 16.01
C ALA A 282 5.92 -3.82 17.42
N ARG A 283 5.52 -3.00 18.40
CA ARG A 283 5.18 -3.48 19.75
C ARG A 283 3.97 -4.41 19.75
N PHE A 284 2.91 -4.04 19.03
CA PHE A 284 1.73 -4.91 18.90
C PHE A 284 2.05 -6.23 18.20
N ALA A 285 2.90 -6.19 17.16
CA ALA A 285 3.38 -7.38 16.46
C ALA A 285 4.21 -8.30 17.38
N ALA A 286 5.15 -7.75 18.16
CA ALA A 286 5.92 -8.52 19.14
C ALA A 286 5.01 -9.18 20.19
N SER A 287 4.05 -8.43 20.74
CA SER A 287 3.05 -8.97 21.67
C SER A 287 2.23 -10.10 21.04
N SER A 288 1.79 -9.94 19.78
CA SER A 288 1.09 -11.00 19.05
C SER A 288 1.95 -12.27 18.94
N CYS A 289 3.22 -12.14 18.56
CA CYS A 289 4.15 -13.29 18.50
C CYS A 289 4.26 -14.02 19.84
N TYR A 290 4.40 -13.28 20.95
CA TYR A 290 4.51 -13.89 22.29
C TYR A 290 3.24 -14.61 22.72
N LEU A 291 2.07 -14.04 22.41
CA LEU A 291 0.78 -14.68 22.67
C LEU A 291 0.62 -15.97 21.86
N HIS A 292 0.97 -15.96 20.58
CA HIS A 292 0.94 -17.18 19.75
C HIS A 292 1.93 -18.25 20.24
N ASN A 293 3.15 -17.88 20.62
CA ASN A 293 4.10 -18.81 21.23
C ASN A 293 3.56 -19.41 22.52
N THR A 294 2.93 -18.60 23.37
CA THR A 294 2.31 -19.06 24.62
C THR A 294 1.17 -20.02 24.33
N MET A 295 0.30 -19.69 23.37
CA MET A 295 -0.79 -20.56 22.90
C MET A 295 -0.25 -21.92 22.44
N ASN A 296 0.75 -21.93 21.55
CA ASN A 296 1.36 -23.17 21.04
C ASN A 296 1.96 -24.03 22.15
N ASN A 297 2.58 -23.40 23.16
CA ASN A 297 3.12 -24.11 24.31
C ASN A 297 2.01 -24.72 25.20
N LEU A 298 0.88 -24.04 25.37
CA LEU A 298 -0.27 -24.55 26.12
C LEU A 298 -0.92 -25.74 25.40
N VAL A 299 -1.12 -25.64 24.09
CA VAL A 299 -1.61 -26.75 23.25
C VAL A 299 -0.67 -27.95 23.36
N GLY A 300 0.64 -27.73 23.16
CA GLY A 300 1.62 -28.80 23.27
C GLY A 300 1.67 -29.45 24.66
N ARG A 301 1.38 -28.71 25.74
CA ARG A 301 1.27 -29.29 27.10
C ARG A 301 0.08 -30.23 27.23
N ILE A 302 -1.07 -29.87 26.67
CA ILE A 302 -2.26 -30.74 26.67
C ILE A 302 -1.93 -32.04 25.92
N GLU A 303 -1.33 -31.91 24.73
CA GLU A 303 -0.99 -33.06 23.87
C GLU A 303 0.09 -33.97 24.46
N LEU A 304 1.12 -33.42 25.10
CA LEU A 304 2.25 -34.20 25.60
C LEU A 304 1.97 -34.82 26.97
N TYR A 305 1.38 -34.05 27.89
CA TYR A 305 1.27 -34.46 29.29
C TYR A 305 -0.09 -35.03 29.68
N HIS A 306 -1.12 -34.85 28.85
CA HIS A 306 -2.49 -35.31 29.13
C HIS A 306 -2.93 -34.94 30.56
N PRO A 307 -2.91 -33.64 30.90
CA PRO A 307 -3.19 -33.18 32.26
C PRO A 307 -4.58 -33.63 32.72
N GLY A 308 -4.76 -33.79 34.03
CA GLY A 308 -6.08 -34.09 34.59
C GLY A 308 -7.10 -32.96 34.30
N GLU A 309 -8.39 -33.29 34.32
CA GLU A 309 -9.50 -32.40 33.95
C GLU A 309 -9.43 -30.99 34.58
N VAL A 310 -9.05 -30.91 35.85
CA VAL A 310 -8.92 -29.64 36.57
C VAL A 310 -7.81 -28.75 36.00
N GLU A 311 -6.67 -29.33 35.63
CA GLU A 311 -5.57 -28.58 35.03
C GLU A 311 -5.86 -28.25 33.57
N GLN A 312 -6.44 -29.19 32.82
CA GLN A 312 -6.91 -28.94 31.46
C GLN A 312 -7.87 -27.75 31.39
N THR A 313 -8.88 -27.70 32.26
CA THR A 313 -9.84 -26.58 32.32
C THR A 313 -9.15 -25.23 32.56
N LYS A 314 -8.07 -25.20 33.34
CA LYS A 314 -7.29 -23.98 33.56
C LYS A 314 -6.51 -23.58 32.31
N ILE A 315 -5.91 -24.55 31.61
CA ILE A 315 -5.19 -24.30 30.37
C ILE A 315 -6.16 -23.74 29.31
N GLU A 316 -7.32 -24.36 29.14
CA GLU A 316 -8.37 -23.91 28.22
C GLU A 316 -8.79 -22.48 28.51
N LYS A 317 -9.00 -22.13 29.78
CA LYS A 317 -9.28 -20.75 30.18
C LYS A 317 -8.17 -19.77 29.76
N TYR A 318 -6.90 -20.12 29.94
CA TYR A 318 -5.80 -19.25 29.49
C TYR A 318 -5.75 -19.12 27.97
N MET A 319 -6.11 -20.16 27.22
CA MET A 319 -6.22 -20.09 25.76
C MET A 319 -7.34 -19.14 25.34
N ASP A 320 -8.49 -19.15 26.04
CA ASP A 320 -9.57 -18.19 25.81
C ASP A 320 -9.10 -16.75 26.08
N ASP A 321 -8.46 -16.51 27.22
CA ASP A 321 -7.91 -15.18 27.59
C ASP A 321 -6.89 -14.68 26.54
N ILE A 322 -6.01 -15.56 26.03
CA ILE A 322 -5.05 -15.22 24.96
C ILE A 322 -5.77 -14.89 23.65
N SER A 323 -6.83 -15.63 23.32
CA SER A 323 -7.61 -15.41 22.09
C SER A 323 -8.30 -14.04 22.12
N GLU A 324 -8.87 -13.64 23.26
CA GLU A 324 -9.42 -12.30 23.47
C GLU A 324 -8.35 -11.21 23.32
N ALA A 325 -7.17 -11.40 23.93
CA ALA A 325 -6.06 -10.46 23.81
C ALA A 325 -5.57 -10.30 22.35
N LEU A 326 -5.50 -11.40 21.59
CA LEU A 326 -5.17 -11.38 20.17
C LEU A 326 -6.21 -10.62 19.35
N GLN A 327 -7.51 -10.75 19.66
CA GLN A 327 -8.56 -9.96 19.00
C GLN A 327 -8.38 -8.46 19.23
N VAL A 328 -8.08 -8.04 20.46
CA VAL A 328 -7.78 -6.63 20.78
C VAL A 328 -6.57 -6.15 19.98
N ILE A 329 -5.50 -6.96 19.93
CA ILE A 329 -4.30 -6.62 19.15
C ILE A 329 -4.63 -6.53 17.65
N HIS A 330 -5.40 -7.44 17.07
CA HIS A 330 -5.78 -7.37 15.65
C HIS A 330 -6.56 -6.09 15.31
N SER A 331 -7.37 -5.58 16.23
CA SER A 331 -8.09 -4.30 16.03
C SER A 331 -7.17 -3.08 15.87
N THR A 332 -5.89 -3.19 16.25
CA THR A 332 -4.89 -2.13 16.08
C THR A 332 -4.38 -1.99 14.65
N ASN A 333 -4.74 -2.92 13.74
CA ASN A 333 -4.26 -2.99 12.37
C ASN A 333 -2.72 -3.02 12.27
N TRP A 334 -2.07 -3.75 13.20
CA TRP A 334 -0.62 -3.93 13.11
C TRP A 334 -0.22 -4.77 11.90
N HIS A 335 -1.02 -5.77 11.55
CA HIS A 335 -0.80 -6.67 10.41
C HIS A 335 -1.36 -6.10 9.11
N THR A 336 -0.77 -6.43 7.98
CA THR A 336 -1.13 -5.87 6.67
C THR A 336 -2.48 -6.39 6.20
N ILE A 337 -3.42 -5.46 6.00
CA ILE A 337 -4.74 -5.76 5.44
C ILE A 337 -4.72 -5.53 3.93
N TRP A 338 -5.01 -6.59 3.19
CA TRP A 338 -5.01 -6.57 1.74
C TRP A 338 -6.32 -6.05 1.17
N SER A 339 -6.24 -5.06 0.30
CA SER A 339 -7.35 -4.62 -0.54
C SER A 339 -7.74 -5.73 -1.53
N PRO A 340 -8.96 -5.66 -2.10
CA PRO A 340 -9.38 -6.63 -3.10
C PRO A 340 -8.48 -6.67 -4.34
N ALA A 341 -7.97 -5.52 -4.81
CA ALA A 341 -7.03 -5.46 -5.92
C ALA A 341 -5.70 -6.15 -5.59
N GLN A 342 -5.10 -5.86 -4.44
CA GLN A 342 -3.86 -6.50 -3.98
C GLN A 342 -4.04 -8.01 -3.82
N SER A 343 -5.20 -8.45 -3.33
CA SER A 343 -5.51 -9.88 -3.14
C SER A 343 -5.52 -10.69 -4.43
N ARG A 344 -5.72 -10.04 -5.59
CA ARG A 344 -5.66 -10.70 -6.91
C ARG A 344 -4.22 -11.05 -7.31
N ASN A 345 -3.22 -10.43 -6.67
CA ASN A 345 -1.81 -10.70 -6.93
C ASN A 345 -1.28 -11.91 -6.15
N PHE A 346 -2.13 -12.55 -5.33
CA PHE A 346 -1.75 -13.75 -4.60
C PHE A 346 -1.64 -14.99 -5.51
N PRO A 347 -0.65 -15.87 -5.23
CA PRO A 347 -0.43 -17.11 -5.98
C PRO A 347 -1.58 -18.12 -5.83
N ILE A 348 -2.36 -18.00 -4.75
CA ILE A 348 -3.42 -18.91 -4.36
C ILE A 348 -4.69 -18.07 -4.17
N PRO A 349 -5.85 -18.49 -4.70
CA PRO A 349 -7.11 -17.78 -4.51
C PRO A 349 -7.34 -17.51 -3.02
N TYR A 350 -7.66 -16.24 -2.69
CA TYR A 350 -7.86 -15.74 -1.33
C TYR A 350 -8.77 -16.62 -0.45
N SER A 351 -9.67 -17.40 -1.06
CA SER A 351 -10.51 -18.41 -0.38
C SER A 351 -9.73 -19.44 0.45
N GLN A 352 -8.43 -19.61 0.21
CA GLN A 352 -7.58 -20.57 0.94
C GLN A 352 -6.63 -19.90 1.96
N VAL A 353 -6.57 -18.56 2.03
CA VAL A 353 -5.58 -17.83 2.86
C VAL A 353 -6.10 -17.46 4.25
N LEU A 354 -7.42 -17.52 4.47
CA LEU A 354 -8.07 -17.16 5.75
C LEU A 354 -8.67 -18.37 6.51
N GLN A 355 -8.22 -19.58 6.23
CA GLN A 355 -8.46 -20.74 7.09
C GLN A 355 -7.22 -20.95 7.94
#